data_AF-A0A538GUX5-F1
#
_entry.id   AF-A0A538GUX5-F1
#
_cell.length_a   1.000
_cell.length_b   1.000
_cell.length_c   1.000
_cell.angle_alpha   90.00
_cell.angle_beta   90.00
_cell.angle_gamma   90.00
#
_symmetry.space_group_name_H-M   'P 1'
#
loop_
_entity.id
_entity.type
_entity.pdbx_description
1 polymer ?
#
loop_
_entity_poly.entity_id
_entity_poly.type
_entity_poly.pdbx_seq_one_letter_code
_entity_poly.pdbx_strand_id
1 'polypeptide(L)' 'MRLGEGVEWALHCATVLALLPPDVTLPGSRLAEFHDVPPAYLAKTLQALSRAGIVESAAGRGGGYRLGRP' A
#
# COMPACT_ATOMS: atom_id res chain seq x y z
N MET A 1 -7.07 -10.48 -20.41
CA MET A 1 -7.85 -10.36 -19.16
C MET A 1 -7.99 -8.89 -18.84
N ARG A 2 -9.17 -8.43 -18.39
CA ARG A 2 -9.40 -7.04 -17.99
C ARG A 2 -9.48 -7.00 -16.47
N LEU A 3 -8.40 -6.55 -15.83
CA LEU A 3 -8.35 -6.38 -14.38
C LEU A 3 -9.03 -5.07 -14.02
N GLY A 4 -9.76 -5.02 -12.90
CA GLY A 4 -10.30 -3.77 -12.39
C GLY A 4 -9.18 -2.88 -11.87
N GLU A 5 -9.34 -1.56 -11.94
CA GLU A 5 -8.30 -0.60 -11.51
C GLU A 5 -7.84 -0.84 -10.06
N GLY A 6 -8.74 -1.24 -9.16
CA GLY A 6 -8.38 -1.57 -7.78
C GLY A 6 -7.38 -2.74 -7.66
N VAL A 7 -7.40 -3.70 -8.60
CA VAL A 7 -6.45 -4.82 -8.64
C VAL A 7 -5.08 -4.35 -9.12
N GLU A 8 -5.04 -3.43 -10.10
CA GLU A 8 -3.80 -2.84 -10.58
C GLU A 8 -3.09 -2.05 -9.48
N TRP A 9 -3.84 -1.19 -8.77
CA TRP A 9 -3.29 -0.44 -7.63
C TRP A 9 -2.88 -1.32 -6.46
N ALA A 10 -3.57 -2.44 -6.24
CA ALA A 10 -3.19 -3.41 -5.23
C ALA A 10 -1.81 -4.01 -5.54
N LEU A 11 -1.58 -4.37 -6.81
CA LEU A 11 -0.31 -4.89 -7.28
C LEU A 11 0.80 -3.84 -7.15
N HIS A 12 0.58 -2.61 -7.64
CA HIS A 12 1.56 -1.53 -7.55
C HIS A 12 2.01 -1.26 -6.11
N CYS A 13 1.07 -1.07 -5.19
CA CYS A 13 1.38 -0.85 -3.78
C CYS A 13 2.15 -2.04 -3.17
N ALA A 14 1.69 -3.27 -3.40
CA ALA A 14 2.34 -4.45 -2.85
C ALA A 14 3.78 -4.60 -3.38
N THR A 15 4.02 -4.34 -4.67
CA THR A 15 5.35 -4.38 -5.27
C THR A 15 6.28 -3.31 -4.68
N VAL A 16 5.82 -2.07 -4.51
CA VAL A 16 6.64 -1.02 -3.89
C VAL A 16 6.99 -1.39 -2.44
N LEU A 17 6.02 -1.88 -1.67
CA LEU A 17 6.24 -2.28 -0.28
C LEU A 17 7.17 -3.49 -0.14
N ALA A 18 7.18 -4.41 -1.11
CA ALA A 18 8.08 -5.57 -1.14
C ALA A 18 9.56 -5.20 -1.36
N LEU A 19 9.83 -4.00 -1.90
CA LEU A 19 11.19 -3.51 -2.13
C LEU A 19 11.76 -2.74 -0.92
N LEU A 20 10.94 -2.48 0.10
CA LEU A 20 11.39 -1.81 1.32
C LEU A 20 12.24 -2.77 2.16
N PRO A 21 13.24 -2.25 2.90
CA PRO A 21 13.92 -3.05 3.91
C PRO A 21 12.93 -3.62 4.94
N PRO A 22 13.25 -4.75 5.58
CA PRO A 22 12.47 -5.26 6.70
C PRO A 22 12.23 -4.16 7.75
N ASP A 23 11.05 -4.17 8.36
CA ASP A 23 10.62 -3.23 9.41
C ASP A 23 10.47 -1.76 8.99
N VAL A 24 10.65 -1.42 7.71
CA VAL A 24 10.36 -0.08 7.18
C VAL A 24 8.90 0.02 6.77
N THR A 25 8.27 1.13 7.15
CA THR A 25 6.91 1.50 6.74
C THR A 25 6.95 2.68 5.78
N LEU A 26 5.97 2.74 4.87
CA LEU A 26 5.80 3.85 3.94
C LEU A 26 4.41 4.47 4.11
N PRO A 27 4.29 5.79 4.33
CA PRO A 27 2.98 6.45 4.43
C PRO A 27 2.16 6.27 3.14
N GLY A 28 0.85 6.00 3.29
CA GLY A 28 -0.05 5.86 2.15
C GLY A 28 -0.12 7.11 1.26
N SER A 29 0.09 8.31 1.83
CA SER A 29 0.21 9.56 1.08
C SER A 29 1.44 9.60 0.18
N ARG A 30 2.57 9.03 0.60
CA ARG A 30 3.80 8.95 -0.20
C ARG A 30 3.66 7.92 -1.33
N LEU A 31 2.94 6.82 -1.09
CA LEU A 31 2.55 5.90 -2.16
C LEU A 31 1.66 6.57 -3.21
N ALA A 32 0.68 7.37 -2.75
CA ALA A 32 -0.22 8.10 -3.64
C ALA A 32 0.53 9.16 -4.47
N GLU A 33 1.45 9.88 -3.84
CA GLU A 33 2.34 10.84 -4.52
C GLU A 33 3.26 10.13 -5.54
N PHE A 34 3.90 9.02 -5.16
CA PHE A 34 4.80 8.27 -6.03
C PHE A 34 4.10 7.76 -7.30
N HIS A 35 2.83 7.39 -7.16
CA HIS A 35 2.01 6.88 -8.26
C HIS A 35 1.15 7.94 -8.96
N ASP A 36 1.25 9.21 -8.55
CA ASP A 36 0.46 10.34 -9.07
C ASP A 36 -1.06 10.09 -9.07
N VAL A 37 -1.58 9.61 -7.93
CA VAL A 37 -3.01 9.34 -7.75
C VAL A 37 -3.60 10.04 -6.52
N PRO A 38 -4.92 10.30 -6.49
CA PRO A 38 -5.57 10.89 -5.33
C PRO A 38 -5.38 10.04 -4.06
N PRO A 39 -4.94 10.61 -2.92
CA PRO A 39 -4.69 9.85 -1.70
C PRO A 39 -5.91 9.07 -1.19
N ALA A 40 -7.10 9.66 -1.26
CA ALA A 40 -8.33 9.01 -0.83
C ALA A 40 -8.72 7.80 -1.71
N TYR A 41 -8.32 7.83 -2.98
CA TYR A 41 -8.54 6.71 -3.90
C TYR A 41 -7.61 5.54 -3.55
N LEU A 42 -6.31 5.81 -3.42
CA LEU A 42 -5.34 4.77 -3.06
C LEU A 42 -5.57 4.21 -1.65
N ALA A 43 -6.04 5.04 -0.72
CA ALA A 43 -6.39 4.62 0.64
C ALA A 43 -7.43 3.50 0.66
N LYS A 44 -8.42 3.49 -0.26
CA LYS A 44 -9.40 2.41 -0.36
C LYS A 44 -8.74 1.08 -0.69
N THR A 45 -7.79 1.09 -1.63
CA THR A 45 -7.01 -0.09 -2.02
C THR A 45 -6.14 -0.58 -0.86
N LEU A 46 -5.40 0.32 -0.21
CA LEU A 46 -4.54 -0.01 0.93
C LEU A 46 -5.34 -0.58 2.13
N GLN A 47 -6.54 -0.05 2.38
CA GLN A 47 -7.46 -0.60 3.40
C GLN A 47 -7.94 -2.00 3.03
N ALA A 48 -8.27 -2.26 1.76
CA ALA A 48 -8.68 -3.57 1.29
C ALA A 48 -7.53 -4.60 1.43
N LEU A 49 -6.32 -4.22 1.04
CA LEU A 49 -5.11 -5.04 1.22
C LEU A 49 -4.84 -5.34 2.70
N SER A 50 -5.00 -4.34 3.58
CA SER A 50 -4.77 -4.51 5.00
C SER A 50 -5.78 -5.47 5.64
N ARG A 51 -7.07 -5.34 5.29
CA ARG A 51 -8.12 -6.27 5.73
C ARG A 51 -7.88 -7.70 5.24
N ALA A 52 -7.26 -7.86 4.08
CA ALA A 52 -6.88 -9.16 3.53
C ALA A 52 -5.56 -9.72 4.11
N GLY A 53 -4.87 -8.98 4.99
CA GLY A 53 -3.59 -9.39 5.57
C GLY A 53 -2.41 -9.37 4.59
N ILE A 54 -2.56 -8.71 3.43
CA ILE A 54 -1.49 -8.60 2.44
C ILE A 54 -0.47 -7.52 2.85
N VAL A 55 -0.96 -6.45 3.46
CA VAL A 55 -0.14 -5.38 4.03
C VAL A 55 -0.51 -5.15 5.50
N GLU A 56 0.43 -4.67 6.28
CA GLU A 56 0.19 -4.26 7.66
C GLU A 56 0.26 -2.74 7.76
N SER A 57 -0.64 -2.15 8.54
CA SER A 57 -0.63 -0.72 8.83
C SER A 57 -0.05 -0.45 10.23
N ALA A 58 0.94 0.43 10.31
CA ALA A 58 1.45 0.95 11.57
C ALA A 58 0.86 2.35 11.86
N ALA A 59 0.40 2.59 13.08
CA ALA A 59 -0.08 3.90 13.53
C ALA A 59 1.03 4.72 14.20
N GLY A 60 0.84 6.04 14.30
CA GLY A 60 1.75 6.94 15.02
C GLY A 60 2.78 7.67 14.15
N ARG A 61 3.77 8.28 14.79
CA ARG A 61 4.84 9.04 14.13
C ARG A 61 5.79 8.07 13.43
N GLY A 62 5.82 8.09 12.09
CA GLY A 62 6.46 7.04 11.29
C GLY A 62 5.51 5.89 10.91
N GLY A 63 4.20 6.04 11.13
CA GLY A 63 3.19 5.12 10.64
C GLY A 63 3.13 5.03 9.11
N GLY A 64 2.49 3.99 8.60
CA GLY A 64 2.44 3.69 7.18
C GLY A 64 2.09 2.24 6.92
N TYR A 65 2.42 1.76 5.74
CA TYR A 65 2.18 0.39 5.30
C TYR A 65 3.51 -0.35 5.11
N ARG A 66 3.49 -1.66 5.37
CA ARG A 66 4.55 -2.62 4.99
C ARG A 66 3.91 -3.90 4.47
N LEU A 67 4.69 -4.76 3.81
CA LEU A 67 4.19 -6.07 3.40
C LEU A 67 3.89 -6.93 4.63
N GLY A 68 2.76 -7.63 4.66
CA GLY A 68 2.33 -8.43 5.82
C GLY A 68 3.00 -9.81 5.92
N ARG A 69 3.77 -10.20 4.91
CA ARG A 69 4.56 -11.43 4.87
C ARG A 69 5.80 -11.22 4.00
N PRO A 70 6.93 -11.89 4.29
CA PRO A 70 8.11 -11.86 3.43
C PRO A 70 7.84 -12.42 2.03
#